data_AF-A0A4Y2AH88-F1
#
_entry.id   AF-A0A4Y2AH88-F1
#
_cell.length_a   1.000
_cell.length_b   1.000
_cell.length_c   1.000
_cell.angle_alpha   90.00
_cell.angle_beta   90.00
_cell.angle_gamma   90.00
#
_symmetry.space_group_name_H-M   'P 1'
#
loop_
_entity.id
_entity.type
_entity.pdbx_description
1 polymer ?
#
loop_
_entity_poly.entity_id
_entity_poly.type
_entity_poly.pdbx_seq_one_letter_code
_entity_poly.pdbx_strand_id
1 'polypeptide(L)'
;YFFRSGCVDHPEDILVNASVQVLPAVTPKFPELIPYPNTSDRFLVVGSFSDTSGIAEGSIIPTVGPVTVLRIHIEEEVDHWVALSEAECPVIELLSSARWDVEG
;
A
#
# COMPACT_ATOMS: atom_id res chain seq x y z
N TYR A 1 0.61 4.79 2.38
CA TYR A 1 -0.55 4.37 1.59
C TYR A 1 -1.19 3.17 2.28
N PHE A 2 -2.50 3.00 2.12
CA PHE A 2 -3.23 1.83 2.57
C PHE A 2 -4.33 1.55 1.56
N PHE A 3 -4.17 0.47 0.79
CA PHE A 3 -5.15 0.01 -0.18
C PHE A 3 -5.72 -1.33 0.25
N ARG A 4 -7.02 -1.50 0.04
CA ARG A 4 -7.71 -2.77 0.22
C ARG A 4 -8.46 -3.11 -1.06
N SER A 5 -8.17 -4.28 -1.61
CA SER A 5 -8.95 -4.92 -2.65
C SER A 5 -9.97 -5.90 -2.05
N GLY A 6 -11.11 -6.06 -2.71
CA GLY A 6 -12.19 -6.98 -2.34
C GLY A 6 -13.28 -6.40 -1.45
N CYS A 7 -14.38 -7.12 -1.36
CA CYS A 7 -15.59 -6.75 -0.61
C CYS A 7 -15.86 -7.74 0.53
N VAL A 8 -16.68 -7.35 1.51
CA VAL A 8 -17.15 -8.26 2.57
C VAL A 8 -18.06 -9.36 1.98
N ASP A 9 -18.83 -9.03 0.93
CA ASP A 9 -19.75 -9.96 0.31
C ASP A 9 -19.05 -11.02 -0.57
N HIS A 10 -17.85 -10.69 -1.07
CA HIS A 10 -17.02 -11.51 -1.94
C HIS A 10 -15.54 -11.40 -1.52
N PRO A 11 -15.14 -12.08 -0.42
CA PRO A 11 -13.80 -11.98 0.13
C PRO A 11 -12.72 -12.58 -0.77
N GLU A 12 -13.10 -13.43 -1.72
CA GLU A 12 -12.22 -14.03 -2.73
C GLU A 12 -11.88 -13.09 -3.90
N ASP A 13 -12.67 -12.04 -4.12
CA ASP A 13 -12.49 -11.10 -5.23
C ASP A 13 -11.41 -10.05 -4.89
N ILE A 14 -10.16 -10.49 -4.78
CA ILE A 14 -9.00 -9.66 -4.41
C ILE A 14 -7.98 -9.56 -5.53
N LEU A 15 -7.15 -8.49 -5.49
CA LEU A 15 -5.99 -8.40 -6.37
C LEU A 15 -4.90 -9.35 -5.85
N VAL A 16 -4.50 -10.29 -6.70
CA VAL A 16 -3.29 -11.11 -6.56
C VAL A 16 -2.26 -10.65 -7.59
N ASN A 17 -0.97 -10.87 -7.33
CA ASN A 17 0.11 -10.49 -8.25
C ASN A 17 0.03 -9.00 -8.70
N ALA A 18 -0.31 -8.12 -7.76
CA ALA A 18 -0.40 -6.69 -8.00
C ALA A 18 0.57 -5.92 -7.08
N SER A 19 1.20 -4.89 -7.63
CA SER A 19 2.17 -4.05 -6.93
C SER A 19 1.73 -2.59 -6.83
N VAL A 20 2.11 -1.93 -5.73
CA VAL A 20 2.02 -0.49 -5.56
C VAL A 20 3.35 0.10 -6.01
N GLN A 21 3.29 1.04 -6.95
CA GLN A 21 4.46 1.63 -7.55
C GLN A 21 4.37 3.15 -7.57
N VAL A 22 5.52 3.82 -7.46
CA VAL A 22 5.58 5.29 -7.47
C VAL A 22 6.61 5.83 -8.44
N LEU A 23 6.29 6.96 -9.05
CA LEU A 23 7.21 7.73 -9.87
C LEU A 23 7.69 8.97 -9.09
N PRO A 24 8.99 9.04 -8.74
CA PRO A 24 9.56 10.24 -8.15
C PRO A 24 9.46 11.44 -9.11
N ALA A 25 9.10 12.62 -8.59
CA ALA A 25 9.04 13.86 -9.36
C ALA A 25 10.42 14.33 -9.83
N VAL A 26 11.47 13.94 -9.11
CA VAL A 26 12.86 14.24 -9.42
C VAL A 26 13.68 12.96 -9.31
N THR A 27 14.73 12.83 -10.12
CA THR A 27 15.70 11.75 -9.95
C THR A 27 16.29 11.84 -8.54
N PRO A 28 16.20 10.77 -7.74
CA PRO A 28 16.78 10.76 -6.41
C PRO A 28 18.27 11.09 -6.47
N LYS A 29 18.76 11.91 -5.53
CA LYS A 29 20.17 12.31 -5.47
C LYS A 29 21.10 11.14 -5.16
N PHE A 30 20.59 10.17 -4.40
CA PHE A 30 21.30 9.00 -3.91
C PHE A 30 20.47 7.74 -4.20
N PRO A 31 20.36 7.33 -5.48
CA PRO A 31 19.54 6.19 -5.87
C PRO A 31 19.99 4.87 -5.20
N GLU A 32 21.27 4.76 -4.85
CA GLU A 32 21.84 3.62 -4.11
C GLU A 32 21.31 3.46 -2.68
N LEU A 33 20.73 4.52 -2.11
CA LEU A 33 20.10 4.50 -0.79
C LEU A 33 18.62 4.12 -0.84
N ILE A 34 18.06 3.91 -2.04
CA ILE A 34 16.65 3.56 -2.22
C ILE A 34 16.53 2.04 -2.38
N PRO A 35 15.91 1.33 -1.42
CA PRO A 35 15.84 -0.13 -1.44
C PRO A 35 14.71 -0.66 -2.33
N TYR A 36 14.05 0.20 -3.09
CA TYR A 36 12.91 -0.17 -3.95
C TYR A 36 13.39 -0.61 -5.33
N PRO A 37 12.95 -1.78 -5.83
CA PRO A 37 13.21 -2.19 -7.20
C PRO A 37 12.69 -1.16 -8.20
N ASN A 38 13.44 -0.94 -9.28
CA ASN A 38 13.08 -0.01 -10.33
C ASN A 38 12.55 -0.76 -11.55
N THR A 39 11.46 -0.30 -12.14
CA THR A 39 10.91 -0.81 -13.38
C THR A 39 11.60 -0.18 -14.59
N SER A 40 11.41 -0.75 -15.78
CA SER A 40 11.95 -0.20 -17.03
C SER A 40 11.43 1.20 -17.35
N ASP A 41 10.23 1.55 -16.87
CA ASP A 41 9.59 2.86 -17.05
C ASP A 41 9.80 3.82 -15.87
N ARG A 42 10.78 3.54 -15.01
CA ARG A 42 11.30 4.38 -13.91
C ARG A 42 10.43 4.45 -12.65
N PHE A 43 9.46 3.55 -12.51
CA PHE A 43 8.70 3.44 -11.27
C PHE A 43 9.47 2.64 -10.24
N LEU A 44 9.28 2.99 -8.97
CA LEU A 44 9.78 2.25 -7.83
C LEU A 44 8.67 1.35 -7.30
N VAL A 45 8.94 0.06 -7.16
CA VAL A 45 8.02 -0.90 -6.54
C VAL A 45 8.12 -0.75 -5.02
N VAL A 46 7.10 -0.17 -4.40
CA VAL A 46 7.11 0.19 -2.96
C VAL A 46 6.35 -0.79 -2.08
N GLY A 47 5.54 -1.67 -2.68
CA GLY A 47 4.88 -2.77 -1.99
C GLY A 47 4.03 -3.61 -2.95
N SER A 48 3.36 -4.62 -2.39
CA SER A 48 2.48 -5.54 -3.11
C SER A 48 1.19 -5.79 -2.34
N PHE A 49 0.15 -6.22 -3.05
CA PHE A 49 -1.07 -6.73 -2.44
C PHE A 49 -0.81 -8.11 -1.84
N SER A 50 -1.33 -8.34 -0.65
CA SER A 50 -1.30 -9.64 0.02
C SER A 50 -2.29 -10.59 -0.64
N ASP A 51 -1.80 -11.75 -1.10
CA ASP A 51 -2.64 -12.78 -1.77
C ASP A 51 -3.70 -13.42 -0.85
N THR A 52 -3.67 -13.13 0.45
CA THR A 52 -4.64 -13.66 1.43
C THR A 52 -5.60 -12.61 1.96
N SER A 53 -5.21 -11.34 1.98
CA SER A 53 -6.02 -10.26 2.57
C SER A 53 -6.45 -9.20 1.57
N GLY A 54 -5.84 -9.14 0.38
CA GLY A 54 -6.05 -8.07 -0.58
C GLY A 54 -5.57 -6.71 -0.08
N ILE A 55 -4.72 -6.65 0.95
CA ILE A 55 -4.21 -5.40 1.51
C ILE A 55 -2.83 -5.10 0.95
N ALA A 56 -2.63 -3.86 0.51
CA ALA A 56 -1.32 -3.28 0.26
C ALA A 56 -1.15 -2.03 1.12
N GLU A 57 -0.28 -2.10 2.12
CA GLU A 57 0.04 -0.98 2.99
C GLU A 57 1.54 -0.73 3.06
N GLY A 58 1.92 0.51 3.34
CA GLY A 58 3.32 0.88 3.45
C GLY A 58 3.56 2.38 3.47
N SER A 59 4.81 2.75 3.74
CA SER A 59 5.28 4.12 3.68
C SER A 59 6.49 4.22 2.76
N ILE A 60 6.58 5.35 2.06
CA ILE A 60 7.67 5.62 1.12
C ILE A 60 8.76 6.35 1.89
N ILE A 61 9.99 5.83 1.86
CA ILE A 61 11.08 6.49 2.57
C ILE A 61 11.31 7.92 2.06
N PRO A 62 11.57 8.91 2.94
CA PRO A 62 11.71 10.31 2.53
C PRO A 62 12.80 10.57 1.48
N THR A 63 13.83 9.70 1.41
CA THR A 63 14.93 9.79 0.45
C THR A 63 14.47 9.69 -1.02
N VAL A 64 13.30 9.10 -1.27
CA VAL A 64 12.66 9.09 -2.61
C VAL A 64 12.31 10.51 -3.07
N GLY A 65 11.99 11.41 -2.13
CA GLY A 65 11.53 12.76 -2.42
C GLY A 65 10.06 12.82 -2.85
N PRO A 66 9.63 13.96 -3.42
CA PRO A 66 8.25 14.15 -3.85
C PRO A 66 7.84 13.13 -4.92
N VAL A 67 6.63 12.60 -4.81
CA VAL A 67 6.04 11.62 -5.75
C VAL A 67 5.09 12.33 -6.70
N THR A 68 5.18 12.02 -8.00
CA THR A 68 4.31 12.62 -9.03
C THR A 68 3.19 11.67 -9.49
N VAL A 69 3.43 10.35 -9.43
CA VAL A 69 2.43 9.32 -9.73
C VAL A 69 2.53 8.22 -8.68
N LEU A 70 1.38 7.80 -8.18
CA LEU A 70 1.19 6.50 -7.55
C LEU A 70 0.32 5.66 -8.48
N ARG A 71 0.73 4.42 -8.75
CA ARG A 71 -0.06 3.48 -9.55
C ARG A 71 -0.13 2.12 -8.87
N ILE A 72 -1.21 1.40 -9.18
CA ILE A 72 -1.31 -0.04 -8.95
C ILE A 72 -1.01 -0.72 -10.29
N HIS A 73 -0.09 -1.65 -10.30
CA HIS A 73 0.27 -2.44 -11.47
C HIS A 73 -0.16 -3.88 -11.25
N ILE A 74 -1.01 -4.37 -12.15
CA ILE A 74 -1.52 -5.75 -12.13
C ILE A 74 -0.63 -6.53 -13.09
N GLU A 75 0.13 -7.52 -12.57
CA GLU A 75 1.09 -8.29 -13.37
C GLU A 75 0.41 -9.38 -14.20
N GLU A 76 -0.70 -9.94 -13.70
CA GLU A 76 -1.50 -10.97 -14.36
C GLU A 76 -2.97 -10.56 -14.42
N GLU A 77 -3.62 -10.79 -15.56
CA GLU A 77 -5.05 -10.48 -15.71
C GLU A 77 -5.88 -11.22 -14.66
N VAL A 78 -6.68 -10.46 -13.92
CA VAL A 78 -7.73 -10.98 -13.04
C VAL A 78 -9.04 -11.11 -13.84
N ASP A 79 -9.66 -12.28 -13.76
CA ASP A 79 -10.86 -12.66 -14.52
C ASP A 79 -12.18 -12.30 -13.82
N HIS A 80 -12.11 -11.57 -12.71
CA HIS A 80 -13.24 -11.18 -11.87
C HIS A 80 -13.21 -9.68 -11.54
N TRP A 81 -14.33 -9.16 -11.06
CA TRP A 81 -14.46 -7.76 -10.69
C TRP A 81 -13.91 -7.56 -9.28
N VAL A 82 -12.89 -6.71 -9.16
CA VAL A 82 -12.30 -6.40 -7.86
C VAL A 82 -12.67 -4.98 -7.43
N ALA A 83 -13.24 -4.87 -6.24
CA ALA A 83 -13.42 -3.58 -5.59
C ALA A 83 -12.07 -3.09 -5.05
N LEU A 84 -11.72 -1.83 -5.27
CA LEU A 84 -10.51 -1.21 -4.74
C LEU A 84 -10.87 0.01 -3.90
N SER A 85 -10.32 0.08 -2.70
CA SER A 85 -10.50 1.20 -1.77
C SER A 85 -9.16 1.69 -1.26
N GLU A 86 -8.97 3.01 -1.22
CA GLU A 86 -8.00 3.66 -0.36
C GLU A 86 -8.70 3.90 0.98
N ALA A 87 -8.27 3.20 2.03
CA ALA A 87 -8.79 3.48 3.36
C ALA A 87 -7.80 4.40 4.05
N GLU A 88 -8.30 5.46 4.69
CA GLU A 88 -7.53 6.10 5.74
C GLU A 88 -7.21 5.00 6.76
N CYS A 89 -5.93 4.83 7.11
CA CYS A 89 -5.57 4.06 8.29
C CYS A 89 -6.49 4.58 9.40
N PRO A 90 -7.41 3.76 9.95
CA PRO A 90 -8.14 4.22 11.11
C PRO A 90 -7.03 4.58 12.08
N VAL A 91 -7.01 5.82 12.53
CA VAL A 91 -6.29 6.15 13.76
C VAL A 91 -6.91 5.19 14.75
N ILE A 92 -6.24 4.05 14.98
CA ILE A 92 -6.57 3.15 16.06
C ILE A 92 -6.31 4.06 17.24
N GLU A 93 -7.37 4.67 17.75
CA GLU A 93 -7.32 5.32 19.03
C GLU A 93 -6.78 4.26 19.98
N LEU A 94 -5.52 4.41 20.35
CA LEU A 94 -4.85 3.72 21.45
C LEU A 94 -5.50 4.10 22.80
N LEU A 95 -6.81 4.30 22.84
CA LEU A 95 -7.56 4.77 24.00
C LEU A 95 -8.56 3.75 24.55
N SER A 96 -8.62 2.51 24.04
CA SER A 96 -9.46 1.49 24.66
C SER A 96 -8.78 0.65 25.75
N SER A 97 -7.53 0.93 26.15
CA SER A 97 -6.87 0.18 27.23
C SER A 97 -6.19 1.02 28.32
N ALA A 98 -6.53 2.30 28.46
CA ALA A 98 -6.23 3.02 29.69
C ALA A 98 -7.21 2.55 30.78
N ARG A 99 -6.81 1.48 31.48
CA ARG A 99 -7.37 1.06 32.78
C ARG A 99 -7.59 2.27 33.66
N TRP A 100 -8.82 2.47 34.10
CA TRP A 100 -9.09 3.16 35.37
C TRP A 100 -9.30 2.07 36.42
N ASP A 101 -8.22 1.66 37.07
CA ASP A 101 -8.32 1.15 38.43
C ASP A 101 -8.64 2.37 39.30
N VAL A 102 -9.90 2.50 39.71
CA VAL A 102 -10.29 3.36 40.82
C VAL A 102 -10.88 2.48 41.91
N GLU A 103 -10.06 2.28 42.93
CA GLU A 103 -10.48 1.82 44.24
C GLU A 103 -11.64 2.68 44.76
N GLY A 104 -12.65 2.01 45.32
CA GLY A 104 -13.77 2.58 46.03
C GLY A 104 -14.54 1.48 46.75
#